data_AF-A0A956ZDC0-F1
#
_entry.id   AF-A0A956ZDC0-F1
#
_cell.length_a   1.000
_cell.length_b   1.000
_cell.length_c   1.000
_cell.angle_alpha   90.00
_cell.angle_beta   90.00
_cell.angle_gamma   90.00
#
_symmetry.space_group_name_H-M   'P 1'
#
loop_
_entity.id
_entity.type
_entity.pdbx_description
1 polymer ?
#
loop_
_entity_poly.entity_id
_entity_poly.type
_entity_poly.pdbx_seq_one_letter_code
_entity_poly.pdbx_strand_id
1 'polypeptide(L)'
;MTRPKTKDFETTLTELEAVVAELDGDVKLEKALDLFEKGMKLSKDCQTFLKGAEEKVEILKRSMDGAIVGEPFGEEDEDEEDGDDDDSDDDDQSGSTQLSLGI
;
A
#
# COMPACT_ATOMS: atom_id res chain seq x y z
N MET A 1 31.73 -14.31 -5.93
CA MET A 1 30.33 -14.45 -6.38
C MET A 1 29.75 -13.06 -6.57
N THR A 2 29.39 -12.66 -7.79
CA THR A 2 28.72 -11.38 -8.05
C THR A 2 27.25 -11.49 -7.66
N ARG A 3 26.86 -10.80 -6.59
CA ARG A 3 25.47 -10.74 -6.11
C ARG A 3 24.60 -10.09 -7.21
N PRO A 4 23.41 -10.63 -7.53
CA PRO A 4 22.51 -10.02 -8.50
C PRO A 4 22.25 -8.57 -8.10
N LYS A 5 22.34 -7.66 -9.09
CA LYS A 5 22.26 -6.21 -8.89
C LYS A 5 20.81 -5.84 -8.59
N THR A 6 20.37 -6.05 -7.36
CA THR A 6 19.17 -5.40 -6.82
C THR A 6 19.41 -3.90 -6.95
N LYS A 7 18.56 -3.18 -7.70
CA LYS A 7 18.72 -1.73 -7.87
C LYS A 7 18.84 -1.07 -6.49
N ASP A 8 19.93 -0.35 -6.29
CA ASP A 8 20.23 0.44 -5.10
C ASP A 8 19.74 1.89 -5.28
N PHE A 9 19.64 2.61 -4.17
CA PHE A 9 19.12 3.99 -4.16
C PHE A 9 19.89 4.91 -5.12
N GLU A 10 21.23 4.89 -5.06
CA GLU A 10 22.10 5.72 -5.90
C GLU A 10 21.87 5.46 -7.38
N THR A 11 21.80 4.17 -7.79
CA THR A 11 21.50 3.80 -9.17
C THR A 11 20.12 4.30 -9.60
N THR A 12 19.10 4.15 -8.74
CA THR A 12 17.72 4.57 -9.04
C THR A 12 17.61 6.09 -9.17
N LEU A 13 18.30 6.83 -8.29
CA LEU A 13 18.37 8.28 -8.34
C LEU A 13 19.07 8.77 -9.61
N THR A 14 20.20 8.15 -9.96
CA THR A 14 20.93 8.47 -11.20
C THR A 14 20.06 8.24 -12.44
N GLU A 15 19.31 7.13 -12.48
CA GLU A 15 18.37 6.86 -13.57
C GLU A 15 17.25 7.92 -13.64
N LEU A 16 16.77 8.41 -12.50
CA LEU A 16 15.74 9.45 -12.44
C LEU A 16 16.26 10.79 -12.96
N GLU A 17 17.46 11.19 -12.53
CA GLU A 17 18.12 12.41 -13.02
C GLU A 17 18.32 12.38 -14.53
N ALA A 18 18.73 11.24 -15.07
CA ALA A 18 18.86 11.05 -16.52
C ALA A 18 17.51 11.20 -17.25
N VAL A 19 16.43 10.64 -16.69
CA VAL A 19 15.07 10.80 -17.25
C VAL A 19 14.62 12.25 -17.24
N VAL A 20 14.87 12.98 -16.14
CA VAL A 20 14.55 14.41 -16.04
C VAL A 20 15.36 15.23 -17.04
N ALA A 21 16.65 14.94 -17.19
CA ALA A 21 17.51 15.59 -18.17
C ALA A 21 17.06 15.33 -19.62
N GLU A 22 16.60 14.11 -19.93
CA GLU A 22 16.01 13.82 -21.24
C GLU A 22 14.71 14.59 -21.48
N LEU A 23 13.86 14.74 -20.45
CA LEU A 23 12.59 15.48 -20.53
C LEU A 23 12.76 16.99 -20.73
N ASP A 24 13.88 17.58 -20.29
CA ASP A 24 14.18 19.01 -20.45
C ASP A 24 14.62 19.37 -21.90
N GLY A 25 14.86 18.35 -22.74
CA GLY A 25 15.23 18.53 -24.15
C GLY A 25 14.02 18.61 -25.10
N ASP A 26 14.30 18.63 -26.40
CA ASP A 26 13.28 18.59 -27.44
C ASP A 26 12.84 17.14 -27.72
N VAL A 27 11.81 16.70 -27.00
CA VAL A 27 11.30 15.31 -27.03
C VAL A 27 9.92 15.28 -27.67
N LYS A 28 9.69 14.30 -28.56
CA LYS A 28 8.36 14.04 -29.12
C LYS A 28 7.39 13.59 -28.02
N LEU A 29 6.11 13.93 -28.16
CA LEU A 29 5.06 13.67 -27.17
C LEU A 29 5.02 12.21 -26.68
N GLU A 30 5.04 11.22 -27.58
CA GLU A 30 5.02 9.79 -27.20
C GLU A 30 6.21 9.44 -26.29
N LYS A 31 7.42 9.85 -26.67
CA LYS A 31 8.62 9.59 -25.86
C LYS A 31 8.59 10.38 -24.54
N ALA A 32 7.99 11.57 -24.52
CA ALA A 32 7.83 12.35 -23.29
C ALA A 32 6.88 11.65 -22.29
N LEU A 33 5.81 11.02 -22.77
CA LEU A 33 4.91 10.21 -21.94
C LEU A 33 5.63 8.98 -21.36
N ASP A 34 6.39 8.25 -22.18
CA ASP A 34 7.17 7.09 -21.72
C ASP A 34 8.20 7.50 -20.64
N LEU A 35 8.91 8.61 -20.86
CA LEU A 35 9.88 9.15 -19.91
C LEU A 35 9.18 9.59 -18.61
N PHE A 36 8.01 10.21 -18.69
CA PHE A 36 7.25 10.63 -17.53
C PHE A 36 6.80 9.44 -16.67
N GLU A 37 6.26 8.38 -17.29
CA GLU A 37 5.87 7.16 -16.57
C GLU A 37 7.08 6.51 -15.89
N LYS A 38 8.20 6.43 -16.61
CA LYS A 38 9.46 5.92 -16.06
C LYS A 38 9.95 6.78 -14.88
N GLY A 39 9.89 8.10 -15.01
CA GLY A 39 10.27 9.05 -13.97
C GLY A 39 9.40 8.91 -12.71
N MET A 40 8.08 8.74 -12.86
CA MET A 40 7.19 8.46 -11.73
C MET A 40 7.57 7.18 -11.00
N LYS A 41 7.85 6.10 -11.76
CA LYS A 41 8.23 4.82 -11.16
C LYS A 41 9.52 4.94 -10.37
N LEU A 42 10.55 5.55 -10.95
CA LEU A 42 11.84 5.77 -10.29
C LEU A 42 11.71 6.65 -9.03
N SER A 43 10.88 7.70 -9.09
CA SER A 43 10.58 8.55 -7.94
C SER A 43 9.93 7.77 -6.79
N LYS A 44 8.97 6.90 -7.12
CA LYS A 44 8.32 6.01 -6.13
C LYS A 44 9.29 5.01 -5.53
N ASP A 45 10.20 4.47 -6.34
CA ASP A 45 11.25 3.55 -5.87
C ASP A 45 12.19 4.29 -4.89
N CYS A 46 12.64 5.51 -5.22
CA CYS A 46 13.43 6.37 -4.32
C CYS A 46 12.72 6.63 -2.98
N GLN A 47 11.42 6.96 -3.01
CA GLN A 47 10.63 7.16 -1.80
C GLN A 47 10.57 5.90 -0.93
N THR A 48 10.44 4.72 -1.55
CA THR A 48 10.41 3.44 -0.85
C THR A 48 11.74 3.16 -0.14
N PHE A 49 12.87 3.45 -0.79
CA PHE A 49 14.19 3.34 -0.16
C PHE A 49 14.35 4.27 1.05
N LEU A 50 13.91 5.53 0.92
CA LEU A 50 13.99 6.49 2.02
C LEU A 50 13.10 6.09 3.20
N LYS A 51 11.88 5.61 2.92
CA LYS A 51 10.97 5.12 3.96
C LYS A 51 11.58 3.94 4.73
N GLY A 52 12.14 2.97 4.02
CA GLY A 52 12.81 1.83 4.67
C GLY A 52 14.07 2.24 5.46
N ALA A 53 14.75 3.31 5.06
CA ALA A 53 15.85 3.87 5.84
C ALA A 53 15.36 4.57 7.12
N GLU A 54 14.28 5.35 7.02
CA GLU A 54 13.64 6.01 8.16
C GLU A 54 13.14 4.99 9.21
N GLU A 55 12.47 3.94 8.79
CA GLU A 55 12.00 2.85 9.66
C GLU A 55 13.17 2.20 10.42
N LYS A 56 14.28 1.91 9.73
CA LYS A 56 15.48 1.36 10.37
C LYS A 56 16.07 2.31 11.40
N VAL A 57 16.12 3.61 11.10
CA VAL A 57 16.62 4.62 12.04
C VAL A 57 15.72 4.69 13.29
N GLU A 58 14.40 4.64 13.12
CA GLU A 58 13.45 4.63 14.23
C GLU A 58 13.59 3.39 15.12
N ILE A 59 13.76 2.20 14.53
CA ILE A 59 14.03 0.96 15.30
C ILE A 59 15.33 1.10 16.10
N LEU A 60 16.40 1.60 15.48
CA LEU A 60 17.69 1.78 16.14
C LEU A 60 17.60 2.78 17.30
N LYS A 61 16.90 3.91 17.12
CA LYS A 61 16.66 4.88 18.21
C LYS A 61 15.93 4.24 19.39
N ARG A 62 14.82 3.54 19.14
CA ARG A 62 14.05 2.84 20.19
C ARG A 62 14.89 1.79 20.92
N SER A 63 15.73 1.06 20.19
CA SER A 63 16.66 0.09 20.77
C SER A 63 17.73 0.75 21.66
N MET A 64 18.24 1.93 21.28
CA MET A 64 19.22 2.67 22.08
C MET A 64 18.60 3.28 23.35
N ASP A 65 17.34 3.73 23.28
CA ASP A 65 16.60 4.31 24.42
C ASP A 65 16.00 3.24 25.36
N GLY A 66 16.30 1.95 25.14
CA GLY A 66 15.90 0.85 26.03
C GLY A 66 14.47 0.33 25.82
N ALA A 67 13.78 0.74 24.76
CA ALA A 67 12.48 0.20 24.41
C ALA A 67 12.65 -1.16 23.70
N ILE A 68 12.46 -2.23 24.47
CA ILE A 68 12.26 -3.60 23.99
C ILE A 68 11.15 -3.63 22.92
N VAL A 69 11.52 -3.90 21.67
CA VAL A 69 10.57 -4.16 20.59
C VAL A 69 10.14 -5.61 20.69
N GLY A 70 8.94 -5.85 21.23
CA GLY A 70 8.27 -7.13 21.09
C GLY A 70 7.75 -7.27 19.65
N GLU A 71 8.09 -8.36 18.97
CA GLU A 71 7.41 -8.68 17.72
C GLU A 71 5.95 -9.05 18.03
N PRO A 72 4.97 -8.60 17.21
CA PRO A 72 3.62 -9.14 17.29
C PRO A 72 3.70 -10.63 16.94
N PHE A 73 3.33 -11.48 17.90
CA PHE A 73 3.10 -12.89 17.64
C PHE A 73 2.00 -13.00 16.58
N GLY A 74 2.27 -13.75 15.50
CA GLY A 74 1.28 -14.02 14.47
C GLY A 74 0.03 -14.61 15.11
N GLU A 75 -1.12 -14.04 14.78
CA GLU A 75 -2.41 -14.68 15.00
C GLU A 75 -2.40 -15.94 14.13
N GLU A 76 -2.27 -17.09 14.80
CA GLU A 76 -2.51 -18.39 14.18
C GLU A 76 -3.99 -18.39 13.76
N ASP A 77 -4.21 -18.74 12.50
CA ASP A 77 -5.54 -18.95 11.91
C ASP A 77 -6.35 -19.90 12.80
N GLU A 78 -7.36 -19.39 13.51
CA GLU A 78 -8.43 -20.20 14.08
C GLU A 78 -9.61 -20.15 13.10
N ASP A 79 -9.56 -21.07 12.15
CA ASP A 79 -10.75 -21.59 11.46
C ASP A 79 -11.74 -22.12 12.53
N GLU A 80 -12.79 -21.36 12.84
CA GLU A 80 -14.03 -21.91 13.41
C GLU A 80 -15.15 -21.75 12.37
N GLU A 81 -15.20 -22.72 11.48
CA GLU A 81 -16.42 -23.20 10.83
C GLU A 81 -17.23 -23.95 11.90
N ASP A 82 -18.43 -23.46 12.25
CA ASP A 82 -19.62 -24.28 12.52
C ASP A 82 -20.79 -23.44 13.05
N GLY A 83 -21.99 -23.67 12.50
CA GLY A 83 -23.25 -23.28 13.13
C GLY A 83 -24.37 -22.89 12.18
N ASP A 84 -24.86 -23.85 11.38
CA ASP A 84 -26.26 -23.87 10.94
C ASP A 84 -27.19 -23.65 12.13
N ASP A 85 -28.08 -22.65 12.07
CA ASP A 85 -29.38 -22.70 12.76
C ASP A 85 -30.42 -22.02 11.86
N ASP A 86 -31.03 -22.88 11.05
CA ASP A 86 -32.34 -22.75 10.46
C ASP A 86 -33.37 -22.47 11.56
N ASP A 87 -34.02 -21.31 11.52
CA ASP A 87 -35.29 -21.12 12.22
C ASP A 87 -36.26 -20.38 11.30
N SER A 88 -36.88 -21.18 10.44
CA SER A 88 -38.13 -20.84 9.79
C SER A 88 -39.26 -20.85 10.82
N ASP A 89 -39.72 -19.67 11.24
CA ASP A 89 -41.06 -19.49 11.82
C ASP A 89 -41.85 -18.52 10.94
N ASP A 90 -42.64 -19.14 10.07
CA ASP A 90 -43.77 -18.58 9.32
C ASP A 90 -44.94 -18.45 10.32
N ASP A 91 -45.45 -17.24 10.59
CA ASP A 91 -46.88 -17.11 10.85
C ASP A 91 -47.43 -15.69 10.65
N ASP A 92 -48.62 -15.69 10.06
CA ASP A 92 -49.33 -14.64 9.37
C ASP A 92 -50.24 -13.85 10.33
N GLN A 93 -50.29 -12.52 10.19
CA GLN A 93 -51.55 -11.80 10.34
C GLN A 93 -51.51 -10.36 9.77
N SER A 94 -52.06 -10.25 8.56
CA SER A 94 -53.02 -9.22 8.13
C SER A 94 -53.34 -8.05 9.09
N GLY A 95 -53.02 -6.83 8.63
CA GLY A 95 -54.00 -5.74 8.53
C GLY A 95 -53.91 -4.57 9.53
N SER A 96 -53.50 -3.40 9.05
CA SER A 96 -54.21 -2.15 9.34
C SER A 96 -53.84 -1.03 8.36
N THR A 97 -54.87 -0.42 7.80
CA THR A 97 -54.83 0.65 6.79
C THR A 97 -54.55 2.04 7.38
N GLN A 98 -53.99 2.90 6.54
CA GLN A 98 -54.02 4.37 6.55
C GLN A 98 -53.06 5.10 7.50
N LEU A 99 -52.23 5.96 6.91
CA LEU A 99 -52.31 7.41 7.12
C LEU A 99 -51.64 8.14 5.95
N SER A 100 -52.50 8.67 5.10
CA SER A 100 -52.24 9.73 4.12
C SER A 100 -51.85 11.02 4.87
N LEU A 101 -50.76 11.68 4.46
CA LEU A 101 -50.81 12.96 3.74
C LEU A 101 -49.40 13.51 3.57
N GLY A 102 -48.95 13.58 2.32
CA GLY A 102 -47.93 14.55 1.92
C GLY A 102 -48.61 15.89 1.70
N ILE A 103 -48.14 16.90 2.44
CA ILE A 103 -47.96 18.30 2.04
C ILE A 103 -46.61 18.70 2.63
#